data_AF-A0A2E3XUC1-F1
#
_entry.id   AF-A0A2E3XUC1-F1
#
_cell.length_a   1.000
_cell.length_b   1.000
_cell.length_c   1.000
_cell.angle_alpha   90.00
_cell.angle_beta   90.00
_cell.angle_gamma   90.00
#
_symmetry.space_group_name_H-M   'P 1'
#
loop_
_entity.id
_entity.type
_entity.pdbx_description
1 polymer ?
#
loop_
_entity_poly.entity_id
_entity_poly.type
_entity_poly.pdbx_seq_one_letter_code
_entity_poly.pdbx_strand_id
1 'polypeptide(L)'
;MKSLSSFILFNLSLCFFPSFLYGQYGEEVSSSDLEEHTSMDAPKEIQKNFKREDFKPYMLDHFNEGCPTNSTCTKKMGKLYKNWSQTLSSLSQNKKMNEKLESYRREKGIPFEVWVTQTEKHNPELITWEGNCNYHNREGHQKIKIGVALIKNISDLNNLEEKNLIATRKIYRLGHGNKVIRYKVPQSDTPLYIAGDDLIYQRSENGIYYGLSINPEGHLGIIDTVSPPEFPKSMPCPKVLEEVKKDHPEDFEKEIYAGVYCQRIWNHSSKKMDTLLLGWSCD
;
A
#
# COMPACT_ATOMS: atom_id res chain seq x y z
N MET A 1 -12.45 -63.29 -39.19
CA MET A 1 -13.52 -62.75 -38.31
C MET A 1 -13.10 -61.33 -37.93
N LYS A 2 -13.38 -60.28 -38.70
CA LYS A 2 -14.62 -59.48 -38.82
C LYS A 2 -15.16 -58.94 -37.48
N SER A 3 -14.79 -57.70 -37.15
CA SER A 3 -15.55 -56.63 -36.49
C SER A 3 -14.58 -55.43 -36.42
N LEU A 4 -14.62 -54.33 -37.19
CA LEU A 4 -15.66 -53.36 -37.58
C LEU A 4 -16.37 -52.68 -36.41
N SER A 5 -16.37 -51.34 -36.48
CA SER A 5 -17.12 -50.31 -35.72
C SER A 5 -16.27 -49.55 -34.70
N SER A 6 -16.25 -48.22 -34.59
CA SER A 6 -16.79 -47.12 -35.41
C SER A 6 -16.10 -45.86 -34.88
N PHE A 7 -15.53 -45.03 -35.76
CA PHE A 7 -15.07 -43.69 -35.41
C PHE A 7 -16.29 -42.78 -35.31
N ILE A 8 -16.58 -42.28 -34.11
CA ILE A 8 -17.57 -41.22 -33.89
C ILE A 8 -16.80 -39.89 -33.86
N LEU A 9 -16.98 -39.11 -34.93
CA LEU A 9 -16.67 -37.69 -34.99
C LEU A 9 -17.68 -36.93 -34.13
N PHE A 10 -17.24 -36.42 -32.98
CA PHE A 10 -18.02 -35.43 -32.24
C PHE A 10 -17.70 -34.03 -32.78
N ASN A 11 -18.66 -33.55 -33.56
CA ASN A 11 -18.85 -32.17 -33.94
C ASN A 11 -19.44 -31.45 -32.72
N LEU A 12 -18.73 -30.49 -32.14
CA LEU A 12 -19.26 -29.65 -31.05
C LEU A 12 -18.92 -28.19 -31.33
N SER A 13 -19.84 -27.60 -32.09
CA SER A 13 -20.49 -26.32 -31.83
C SER A 13 -19.62 -25.19 -31.28
N LEU A 14 -19.30 -24.27 -32.18
CA LEU A 14 -19.01 -22.86 -31.91
C LEU A 14 -20.09 -22.27 -31.00
N CYS A 15 -19.81 -22.13 -29.71
CA CYS A 15 -20.53 -21.23 -28.83
C CYS A 15 -19.91 -19.84 -28.94
N PHE A 16 -20.57 -19.01 -29.74
CA PHE A 16 -20.50 -17.54 -29.67
C PHE A 16 -20.68 -17.11 -28.21
N PHE A 17 -19.63 -16.55 -27.61
CA PHE A 17 -19.79 -15.77 -26.38
C PHE A 17 -20.21 -14.35 -26.78
N PRO A 18 -21.33 -13.84 -26.21
CA PRO A 18 -21.80 -12.50 -26.49
C PRO A 18 -20.83 -11.49 -25.87
N SER A 19 -20.64 -10.41 -26.62
CA SER A 19 -19.96 -9.18 -26.23
C SER A 19 -20.23 -8.81 -24.78
N PHE A 20 -19.18 -8.80 -23.96
CA PHE A 20 -19.24 -8.13 -22.66
C PHE A 20 -19.50 -6.65 -22.92
N LEU A 21 -20.70 -6.21 -22.57
CA LEU A 21 -21.03 -4.80 -22.38
C LEU A 21 -20.04 -4.24 -21.35
N TYR A 22 -19.09 -3.45 -21.84
CA TYR A 22 -18.34 -2.51 -21.03
C TYR A 22 -19.36 -1.56 -20.41
N GLY A 23 -19.69 -1.80 -19.14
CA GLY A 23 -20.43 -0.86 -18.33
C GLY A 23 -19.62 0.43 -18.22
N GLN A 24 -20.03 1.45 -18.96
CA GLN A 24 -19.66 2.83 -18.73
C GLN A 24 -20.23 3.25 -17.36
N TYR A 25 -19.46 3.05 -16.30
CA TYR A 25 -19.51 3.93 -15.13
C TYR A 25 -18.34 4.91 -15.25
N GLY A 26 -18.44 5.78 -16.26
CA GLY A 26 -17.77 7.08 -16.21
C GLY A 26 -18.71 8.02 -15.46
N GLU A 27 -18.61 8.07 -14.13
CA GLU A 27 -18.98 9.31 -13.46
C GLU A 27 -18.04 10.37 -14.05
N GLU A 28 -18.61 11.36 -14.74
CA GLU A 28 -17.87 12.55 -15.15
C GLU A 28 -17.30 13.19 -13.89
N VAL A 29 -16.00 12.99 -13.67
CA VAL A 29 -15.27 13.67 -12.61
C VAL A 29 -15.26 15.14 -12.97
N SER A 30 -15.99 15.97 -12.23
CA SER A 30 -15.98 17.41 -12.46
C SER A 30 -14.59 17.96 -12.19
N SER A 31 -14.17 19.01 -12.92
CA SER A 31 -12.85 19.62 -12.74
C SER A 31 -12.56 20.03 -11.29
N SER A 32 -13.61 20.36 -10.53
CA SER A 32 -13.54 20.68 -9.09
C SER A 32 -13.20 19.49 -8.18
N ASP A 33 -13.39 18.25 -8.61
CA ASP A 33 -13.02 17.05 -7.82
C ASP A 33 -11.52 16.72 -7.94
N LEU A 34 -10.82 17.38 -8.88
CA LEU A 34 -9.37 17.28 -9.08
C LEU A 34 -8.60 18.42 -8.39
N GLU A 35 -9.28 19.40 -7.79
CA GLU A 35 -8.61 20.50 -7.11
C GLU A 35 -8.00 20.02 -5.78
N GLU A 36 -6.67 20.08 -5.70
CA GLU A 36 -5.91 19.84 -4.48
C GLU A 36 -5.87 21.07 -3.59
N HIS A 37 -5.85 20.80 -2.30
CA HIS A 37 -5.64 21.84 -1.29
C HIS A 37 -4.50 21.39 -0.39
N THR A 38 -3.58 22.32 -0.15
CA THR A 38 -2.60 22.24 0.92
C THR A 38 -3.25 22.69 2.22
N SER A 39 -2.66 22.36 3.37
CA SER A 39 -3.13 22.74 4.71
C SER A 39 -3.77 24.14 4.82
N MET A 40 -4.86 24.25 5.59
CA MET A 40 -5.63 25.44 6.04
C MET A 40 -6.03 26.52 5.00
N ASP A 41 -5.34 26.64 3.87
CA ASP A 41 -5.58 27.63 2.85
C ASP A 41 -6.52 27.06 1.80
N ALA A 42 -7.75 27.57 1.76
CA ALA A 42 -8.67 27.32 0.66
C ALA A 42 -8.05 27.85 -0.66
N PRO A 43 -8.41 27.32 -1.84
CA PRO A 43 -8.07 27.93 -3.12
C PRO A 43 -8.39 29.42 -3.14
N LYS A 44 -7.55 30.22 -3.79
CA LYS A 44 -7.75 31.69 -3.89
C LYS A 44 -9.14 32.07 -4.41
N GLU A 45 -9.70 31.26 -5.30
CA GLU A 45 -11.05 31.45 -5.85
C GLU A 45 -12.15 31.19 -4.82
N ILE A 46 -11.95 30.18 -3.97
CA ILE A 46 -12.83 29.86 -2.86
C ILE A 46 -12.72 30.92 -1.77
N GLN A 47 -11.50 31.34 -1.40
CA GLN A 47 -11.27 32.41 -0.42
C GLN A 47 -12.01 33.71 -0.77
N LYS A 48 -12.08 34.05 -2.07
CA LYS A 48 -12.74 35.26 -2.56
C LYS A 48 -14.25 35.28 -2.33
N ASN A 49 -14.88 34.11 -2.30
CA ASN A 49 -16.34 33.96 -2.21
C ASN A 49 -16.80 33.25 -0.92
N PHE A 50 -15.88 32.86 -0.04
CA PHE A 50 -16.18 32.09 1.16
C PHE A 50 -16.99 32.92 2.17
N LYS A 51 -18.18 32.45 2.54
CA LYS A 51 -18.97 33.07 3.61
C LYS A 51 -18.77 32.31 4.91
N ARG A 52 -18.94 33.02 6.04
CA ARG A 52 -18.83 32.39 7.37
C ARG A 52 -19.81 31.24 7.55
N GLU A 53 -20.98 31.30 6.92
CA GLU A 53 -21.99 30.23 6.96
C GLU A 53 -21.54 28.95 6.23
N ASP A 54 -20.58 29.04 5.30
CA ASP A 54 -20.07 27.90 4.54
C ASP A 54 -19.03 27.10 5.34
N PHE A 55 -18.58 27.65 6.49
CA PHE A 55 -17.60 27.00 7.35
C PHE A 55 -18.18 25.77 8.04
N LYS A 56 -17.51 24.64 7.84
CA LYS A 56 -17.83 23.37 8.49
C LYS A 56 -16.73 23.00 9.48
N PRO A 57 -17.04 22.32 10.60
CA PRO A 57 -16.05 22.01 11.64
C PRO A 57 -14.77 21.33 11.14
N TYR A 58 -14.87 20.43 10.15
CA TYR A 58 -13.70 19.73 9.58
C TYR A 58 -12.72 20.67 8.84
N MET A 59 -13.17 21.87 8.45
CA MET A 59 -12.35 22.85 7.73
C MET A 59 -11.28 23.49 8.63
N LEU A 60 -11.31 23.22 9.94
CA LEU A 60 -10.20 23.53 10.84
C LEU A 60 -8.94 22.74 10.48
N ASP A 61 -9.11 21.51 10.00
CA ASP A 61 -8.02 20.59 9.71
C ASP A 61 -7.64 20.60 8.22
N HIS A 62 -8.65 20.61 7.34
CA HIS A 62 -8.46 20.55 5.90
C HIS A 62 -9.72 21.00 5.13
N PHE A 63 -9.56 21.67 3.98
CA PHE A 63 -10.71 22.17 3.20
C PHE A 63 -11.53 21.04 2.52
N ASN A 64 -10.86 19.98 2.09
CA ASN A 64 -11.51 18.75 1.64
C ASN A 64 -11.83 17.84 2.84
N GLU A 65 -13.12 17.54 3.02
CA GLU A 65 -13.58 16.68 4.10
C GLU A 65 -12.93 15.30 4.03
N GLY A 66 -12.42 14.81 5.17
CA GLY A 66 -11.85 13.47 5.27
C GLY A 66 -10.37 13.36 4.93
N CYS A 67 -9.79 14.42 4.35
CA CYS A 67 -8.35 14.51 4.20
C CYS A 67 -7.71 14.72 5.58
N PRO A 68 -6.60 14.03 5.88
CA PRO A 68 -5.87 14.21 7.14
C PRO A 68 -5.34 15.64 7.31
N THR A 69 -5.24 16.09 8.56
CA THR A 69 -4.66 17.40 8.90
C THR A 69 -3.27 17.54 8.29
N ASN A 70 -2.98 18.72 7.73
CA ASN A 70 -1.70 19.05 7.08
C ASN A 70 -1.31 18.15 5.90
N SER A 71 -2.27 17.43 5.29
CA SER A 71 -2.03 16.73 4.03
C SER A 71 -2.26 17.63 2.82
N THR A 72 -1.73 17.22 1.68
CA THR A 72 -2.21 17.63 0.36
C THR A 72 -3.06 16.50 -0.20
N CYS A 73 -4.31 16.79 -0.54
CA CYS A 73 -5.31 15.76 -0.81
C CYS A 73 -6.46 16.27 -1.68
N THR A 74 -6.86 15.48 -2.66
CA THR A 74 -8.07 15.74 -3.46
C THR A 74 -9.34 15.37 -2.69
N LYS A 75 -10.47 15.97 -3.08
CA LYS A 75 -11.78 15.66 -2.49
C LYS A 75 -12.16 14.18 -2.64
N LYS A 76 -11.82 13.56 -3.78
CA LYS A 76 -12.02 12.13 -4.01
C LYS A 76 -11.25 11.29 -2.99
N MET A 77 -9.96 11.58 -2.80
CA MET A 77 -9.12 10.84 -1.86
C MET A 77 -9.54 11.07 -0.41
N GLY A 78 -9.92 12.30 -0.04
CA GLY A 78 -10.49 12.60 1.29
C GLY A 78 -11.74 11.78 1.60
N LYS A 79 -12.66 11.66 0.62
CA LYS A 79 -13.86 10.84 0.76
C LYS A 79 -13.53 9.35 0.95
N LEU A 80 -12.59 8.81 0.18
CA LEU A 80 -12.16 7.41 0.29
C LEU A 80 -11.49 7.13 1.65
N TYR A 81 -10.57 8.01 2.07
CA TYR A 81 -9.86 7.89 3.33
C TYR A 81 -10.81 8.00 4.53
N LYS A 82 -11.76 8.95 4.50
CA LYS A 82 -12.83 9.04 5.50
C LYS A 82 -13.70 7.79 5.53
N ASN A 83 -14.07 7.24 4.38
CA ASN A 83 -14.89 6.03 4.33
C ASN A 83 -14.16 4.84 4.96
N TRP A 84 -12.85 4.72 4.73
CA TRP A 84 -12.01 3.73 5.38
C TRP A 84 -11.97 3.93 6.90
N SER A 85 -11.62 5.13 7.37
CA SER A 85 -11.47 5.43 8.79
C SER A 85 -12.79 5.24 9.58
N GLN A 86 -13.92 5.62 8.97
CA GLN A 86 -15.26 5.39 9.53
C GLN A 86 -15.62 3.90 9.56
N THR A 87 -15.30 3.16 8.50
CA THR A 87 -15.53 1.71 8.43
C THR A 87 -14.74 1.02 9.54
N LEU A 88 -13.44 1.31 9.65
CA LEU A 88 -12.58 0.76 10.69
C LEU A 88 -13.13 1.06 12.09
N SER A 89 -13.47 2.32 12.36
CA SER A 89 -14.05 2.77 13.63
C SER A 89 -15.34 2.03 13.98
N SER A 90 -16.26 1.90 13.01
CA SER A 90 -17.55 1.22 13.20
C SER A 90 -17.41 -0.28 13.46
N LEU A 91 -16.32 -0.89 13.00
CA LEU A 91 -16.05 -2.32 13.13
C LEU A 91 -15.16 -2.68 14.32
N SER A 92 -14.61 -1.69 15.04
CA SER A 92 -13.62 -1.89 16.12
C SER A 92 -14.03 -2.91 17.20
N GLN A 93 -15.33 -3.02 17.50
CA GLN A 93 -15.87 -3.97 18.49
C GLN A 93 -16.54 -5.19 17.85
N ASN A 94 -16.44 -5.36 16.53
CA ASN A 94 -17.08 -6.44 15.79
C ASN A 94 -16.19 -7.70 15.77
N LYS A 95 -16.73 -8.84 16.21
CA LYS A 95 -16.01 -10.14 16.16
C LYS A 95 -15.60 -10.58 14.76
N LYS A 96 -16.25 -10.06 13.71
CA LYS A 96 -15.98 -10.32 12.29
C LYS A 96 -15.35 -9.10 11.61
N MET A 97 -14.65 -8.26 12.36
CA MET A 97 -14.02 -7.04 11.84
C MET A 97 -13.14 -7.35 10.63
N ASN A 98 -12.22 -8.31 10.74
CA ASN A 98 -11.26 -8.60 9.67
C ASN A 98 -11.94 -9.17 8.40
N GLU A 99 -12.95 -10.03 8.52
CA GLU A 99 -13.75 -10.50 7.37
C GLU A 99 -14.42 -9.33 6.62
N LYS A 100 -14.97 -8.36 7.37
CA LYS A 100 -15.65 -7.19 6.81
C LYS A 100 -14.67 -6.18 6.22
N LEU A 101 -13.53 -5.97 6.86
CA LEU A 101 -12.45 -5.14 6.35
C LEU A 101 -11.82 -5.74 5.09
N GLU A 102 -11.68 -7.06 5.02
CA GLU A 102 -11.23 -7.75 3.81
C GLU A 102 -12.21 -7.54 2.65
N SER A 103 -13.51 -7.61 2.93
CA SER A 103 -14.55 -7.30 1.93
C SER A 103 -14.43 -5.85 1.45
N TYR A 104 -14.24 -4.91 2.37
CA TYR A 104 -14.02 -3.50 2.05
C TYR A 104 -12.77 -3.29 1.19
N ARG A 105 -11.62 -3.89 1.56
CA ARG A 105 -10.36 -3.79 0.82
C ARG A 105 -10.54 -4.20 -0.64
N ARG A 106 -11.24 -5.31 -0.90
CA ARG A 106 -11.48 -5.79 -2.28
C ARG A 106 -12.32 -4.81 -3.09
N GLU A 107 -13.27 -4.13 -2.46
CA GLU A 107 -14.16 -3.19 -3.13
C GLU A 107 -13.52 -1.81 -3.34
N LYS A 108 -12.89 -1.25 -2.31
CA LYS A 108 -12.48 0.17 -2.25
C LYS A 108 -11.00 0.40 -1.96
N GLY A 109 -10.26 -0.64 -1.60
CA GLY A 109 -8.86 -0.56 -1.20
C GLY A 109 -8.65 -0.16 0.26
N ILE A 110 -7.38 -0.15 0.67
CA ILE A 110 -6.92 0.24 2.01
C ILE A 110 -5.75 1.22 1.91
N PRO A 111 -5.51 2.05 2.94
CA PRO A 111 -4.35 2.93 2.98
C PRO A 111 -3.05 2.13 2.90
N PHE A 112 -2.21 2.50 1.94
CA PHE A 112 -0.89 1.92 1.75
C PHE A 112 0.13 3.03 1.57
N GLU A 113 1.14 3.02 2.44
CA GLU A 113 2.12 4.09 2.55
C GLU A 113 3.30 3.88 1.60
N VAL A 114 3.68 4.95 0.92
CA VAL A 114 4.71 4.97 -0.13
C VAL A 114 5.59 6.23 0.04
N TRP A 115 6.78 6.19 -0.54
CA TRP A 115 7.57 7.41 -0.74
C TRP A 115 7.09 8.11 -2.00
N VAL A 116 6.89 9.42 -1.94
CA VAL A 116 6.59 10.26 -3.12
C VAL A 116 7.89 10.88 -3.58
N THR A 117 8.37 10.45 -4.73
CA THR A 117 9.69 10.81 -5.26
C THR A 117 9.63 12.07 -6.11
N GLN A 118 8.59 12.27 -6.94
CA GLN A 118 8.43 13.50 -7.74
C GLN A 118 7.46 14.47 -7.09
N THR A 119 7.92 15.14 -6.04
CA THR A 119 7.10 16.07 -5.22
C THR A 119 6.53 17.26 -6.00
N GLU A 120 7.17 17.66 -7.10
CA GLU A 120 6.70 18.74 -7.97
C GLU A 120 5.58 18.30 -8.92
N LYS A 121 5.43 16.98 -9.15
CA LYS A 121 4.36 16.44 -10.00
C LYS A 121 3.19 16.05 -9.13
N HIS A 122 2.19 16.90 -9.16
CA HIS A 122 0.89 16.64 -8.57
C HIS A 122 0.33 15.28 -9.03
N ASN A 123 -0.22 14.50 -8.08
CA ASN A 123 -0.89 13.25 -8.36
C ASN A 123 -2.22 13.15 -7.58
N PRO A 124 -3.37 13.22 -8.27
CA PRO A 124 -4.69 13.24 -7.61
C PRO A 124 -5.08 11.92 -6.92
N GLU A 125 -4.30 10.86 -7.12
CA GLU A 125 -4.51 9.52 -6.55
C GLU A 125 -3.78 9.31 -5.21
N LEU A 126 -3.09 10.33 -4.70
CA LEU A 126 -2.32 10.25 -3.46
C LEU A 126 -2.81 11.29 -2.44
N ILE A 127 -2.72 10.91 -1.18
CA ILE A 127 -2.71 11.85 -0.04
C ILE A 127 -1.25 12.00 0.36
N THR A 128 -0.73 13.21 0.48
CA THR A 128 0.70 13.42 0.75
C THR A 128 0.96 14.35 1.93
N TRP A 129 2.09 14.15 2.61
CA TRP A 129 2.57 14.99 3.70
C TRP A 129 4.05 15.30 3.53
N GLU A 130 4.47 16.46 4.03
CA GLU A 130 5.87 16.68 4.33
C GLU A 130 6.26 15.72 5.46
N GLY A 131 7.22 14.82 5.19
CA GLY A 131 7.77 13.97 6.25
C GLY A 131 8.67 14.78 7.17
N ASN A 132 8.85 14.36 8.42
CA ASN A 132 9.81 15.02 9.35
C ASN A 132 11.25 14.51 9.18
N CYS A 133 11.51 13.70 8.15
CA CYS A 133 12.76 13.01 7.98
C CYS A 133 13.88 13.93 7.49
N ASN A 134 14.89 14.16 8.33
CA ASN A 134 16.05 14.98 7.98
C ASN A 134 16.82 14.42 6.77
N TYR A 135 16.77 13.10 6.53
CA TYR A 135 17.38 12.48 5.36
C TYR A 135 16.71 12.95 4.05
N HIS A 136 15.37 13.05 4.07
CA HIS A 136 14.55 13.39 2.91
C HIS A 136 14.31 14.88 2.71
N ASN A 137 14.64 15.70 3.71
CA ASN A 137 14.43 17.16 3.69
C ASN A 137 15.74 17.96 3.60
N ARG A 138 16.83 17.34 3.12
CA ARG A 138 18.13 18.01 3.01
C ARG A 138 18.09 19.11 1.96
N GLU A 139 18.70 20.24 2.27
CA GLU A 139 18.89 21.33 1.33
C GLU A 139 19.75 20.88 0.14
N GLY A 140 19.38 21.30 -1.08
CA GLY A 140 20.09 20.94 -2.31
C GLY A 140 19.75 19.55 -2.87
N HIS A 141 18.87 18.79 -2.23
CA HIS A 141 18.38 17.49 -2.70
C HIS A 141 16.89 17.54 -3.05
N GLN A 142 16.47 16.63 -3.92
CA GLN A 142 15.04 16.41 -4.19
C GLN A 142 14.37 15.93 -2.91
N LYS A 143 13.31 16.63 -2.50
CA LYS A 143 12.54 16.26 -1.31
C LYS A 143 11.79 14.96 -1.58
N ILE A 144 11.66 14.14 -0.54
CA ILE A 144 10.82 12.95 -0.55
C ILE A 144 9.70 13.15 0.48
N LYS A 145 8.45 13.03 0.01
CA LYS A 145 7.26 13.12 0.86
C LYS A 145 6.75 11.74 1.24
N ILE A 146 5.95 11.69 2.30
CA ILE A 146 5.17 10.49 2.63
C ILE A 146 3.87 10.58 1.83
N GLY A 147 3.50 9.48 1.18
CA GLY A 147 2.26 9.35 0.44
C GLY A 147 1.41 8.18 0.95
N VAL A 148 0.10 8.32 0.86
CA VAL A 148 -0.87 7.23 1.04
C VAL A 148 -1.69 7.09 -0.23
N ALA A 149 -1.70 5.87 -0.77
CA ALA A 149 -2.61 5.44 -1.82
C ALA A 149 -3.69 4.52 -1.20
N LEU A 150 -4.92 4.60 -1.69
CA LEU A 150 -5.94 3.59 -1.35
C LEU A 150 -5.88 2.48 -2.42
N ILE A 151 -5.33 1.32 -2.06
CA ILE A 151 -5.09 0.23 -3.02
C ILE A 151 -5.80 -1.06 -2.62
N LYS A 152 -6.22 -1.82 -3.63
CA LYS A 152 -6.77 -3.17 -3.45
C LYS A 152 -5.62 -4.16 -3.40
N ASN A 153 -4.67 -4.06 -4.32
CA ASN A 153 -3.45 -4.86 -4.34
C ASN A 153 -2.25 -3.98 -4.70
N ILE A 154 -1.04 -4.47 -4.47
CA ILE A 154 0.18 -3.69 -4.74
C ILE A 154 0.34 -3.39 -6.25
N SER A 155 -0.23 -4.22 -7.13
CA SER A 155 -0.25 -3.96 -8.57
C SER A 155 -0.87 -2.62 -8.95
N ASP A 156 -1.78 -2.09 -8.12
CA ASP A 156 -2.43 -0.79 -8.35
C ASP A 156 -1.42 0.38 -8.34
N LEU A 157 -0.23 0.14 -7.75
CA LEU A 157 0.87 1.11 -7.68
C LEU A 157 1.83 1.06 -8.88
N ASN A 158 1.76 0.04 -9.75
CA ASN A 158 2.77 -0.18 -10.79
C ASN A 158 2.90 1.02 -11.74
N ASN A 159 1.78 1.59 -12.21
CA ASN A 159 1.78 2.77 -13.08
C ASN A 159 2.41 4.02 -12.41
N LEU A 160 2.29 4.14 -11.08
CA LEU A 160 2.90 5.24 -10.33
C LEU A 160 4.41 5.01 -10.13
N GLU A 161 4.83 3.77 -9.86
CA GLU A 161 6.25 3.39 -9.79
C GLU A 161 6.94 3.53 -11.16
N GLU A 162 6.33 3.05 -12.25
CA GLU A 162 6.89 3.13 -13.61
C GLU A 162 7.10 4.57 -14.10
N LYS A 163 6.28 5.50 -13.61
CA LYS A 163 6.42 6.94 -13.87
C LYS A 163 7.38 7.64 -12.90
N ASN A 164 8.00 6.89 -11.99
CA ASN A 164 8.85 7.37 -10.91
C ASN A 164 8.16 8.43 -10.04
N LEU A 165 6.83 8.35 -9.88
CA LEU A 165 6.07 9.27 -9.01
C LEU A 165 6.14 8.84 -7.55
N ILE A 166 6.27 7.54 -7.32
CA ILE A 166 6.41 6.95 -6.00
C ILE A 166 7.48 5.86 -6.00
N ALA A 167 7.90 5.48 -4.80
CA ALA A 167 8.67 4.26 -4.56
C ALA A 167 8.07 3.46 -3.40
N THR A 168 7.84 2.16 -3.60
CA THR A 168 7.47 1.24 -2.52
C THR A 168 8.71 0.63 -1.88
N ARG A 169 8.61 0.29 -0.59
CA ARG A 169 9.71 -0.35 0.12
C ARG A 169 9.88 -1.79 -0.37
N LYS A 170 11.13 -2.23 -0.51
CA LYS A 170 11.47 -3.62 -0.85
C LYS A 170 12.04 -4.33 0.37
N ILE A 171 11.62 -5.58 0.58
CA ILE A 171 12.17 -6.47 1.58
C ILE A 171 12.62 -7.75 0.89
N TYR A 172 13.80 -8.24 1.27
CA TYR A 172 14.30 -9.55 0.84
C TYR A 172 14.31 -10.50 2.02
N ARG A 173 13.63 -11.64 1.87
CA ARG A 173 13.58 -12.73 2.85
C ARG A 173 14.53 -13.83 2.42
N LEU A 174 15.44 -14.22 3.31
CA LEU A 174 16.21 -15.44 3.22
C LEU A 174 15.53 -16.52 4.07
N GLY A 175 14.90 -17.47 3.41
CA GLY A 175 14.29 -18.63 4.05
C GLY A 175 15.26 -19.81 4.18
N HIS A 176 14.76 -20.93 4.71
CA HIS A 176 15.51 -22.19 4.75
C HIS A 176 15.80 -22.72 3.33
N GLY A 177 17.04 -23.15 3.09
CA GLY A 177 17.49 -23.61 1.77
C GLY A 177 18.10 -22.52 0.88
N ASN A 178 18.47 -21.37 1.47
CA ASN A 178 19.07 -20.22 0.77
C ASN A 178 18.20 -19.62 -0.34
N LYS A 179 16.89 -19.88 -0.32
CA LYS A 179 15.94 -19.23 -1.23
C LYS A 179 15.72 -17.79 -0.76
N VAL A 180 16.00 -16.85 -1.66
CA VAL A 180 15.71 -15.43 -1.47
C VAL A 180 14.36 -15.10 -2.13
N ILE A 181 13.49 -14.42 -1.40
CA ILE A 181 12.17 -13.98 -1.88
C ILE A 181 12.07 -12.47 -1.68
N ARG A 182 11.64 -11.75 -2.72
CA ARG A 182 11.48 -10.29 -2.71
C ARG A 182 10.01 -9.92 -2.50
N TYR A 183 9.77 -8.88 -1.72
CA TYR A 183 8.44 -8.32 -1.44
C TYR A 183 8.43 -6.83 -1.75
N LYS A 184 7.27 -6.32 -2.19
CA LYS A 184 6.92 -4.90 -2.13
C LYS A 184 6.05 -4.69 -0.89
N VAL A 185 6.35 -3.69 -0.06
CA VAL A 185 5.71 -3.51 1.25
C VAL A 185 5.47 -2.02 1.55
N PRO A 186 4.58 -1.67 2.50
CA PRO A 186 4.40 -0.27 2.90
C PRO A 186 5.67 0.29 3.53
N GLN A 187 5.83 1.61 3.43
CA GLN A 187 7.03 2.32 3.88
C GLN A 187 7.26 2.22 5.40
N SER A 188 6.24 2.45 6.22
CA SER A 188 6.35 2.71 7.66
C SER A 188 6.49 1.47 8.54
N ASP A 189 6.25 0.28 8.00
CA ASP A 189 6.09 -0.90 8.84
C ASP A 189 7.21 -1.93 8.68
N THR A 190 7.39 -2.68 9.76
CA THR A 190 8.13 -3.95 9.74
C THR A 190 7.15 -5.10 9.99
N PRO A 191 7.32 -6.25 9.31
CA PRO A 191 6.43 -7.38 9.51
C PRO A 191 6.60 -7.97 10.92
N LEU A 192 5.50 -8.38 11.52
CA LEU A 192 5.43 -9.01 12.84
C LEU A 192 5.95 -10.46 12.81
N TYR A 193 5.51 -11.24 11.81
CA TYR A 193 5.93 -12.62 11.58
C TYR A 193 5.69 -13.02 10.11
N ILE A 194 6.09 -14.24 9.75
CA ILE A 194 5.85 -14.83 8.42
C ILE A 194 4.87 -16.00 8.55
N ALA A 195 3.90 -16.11 7.64
CA ALA A 195 3.00 -17.26 7.54
C ALA A 195 3.03 -17.83 6.11
N GLY A 196 3.72 -18.96 5.93
CA GLY A 196 3.94 -19.56 4.63
C GLY A 196 4.90 -18.69 3.83
N ASP A 197 4.38 -18.06 2.79
CA ASP A 197 5.09 -17.06 2.00
C ASP A 197 4.63 -15.63 2.25
N ASP A 198 3.67 -15.41 3.15
CA ASP A 198 3.15 -14.07 3.43
C ASP A 198 3.93 -13.41 4.57
N LEU A 199 4.26 -12.14 4.39
CA LEU A 199 4.66 -11.24 5.46
C LEU A 199 3.40 -10.75 6.18
N ILE A 200 3.34 -10.94 7.50
CA ILE A 200 2.20 -10.53 8.32
C ILE A 200 2.55 -9.29 9.13
N TYR A 201 1.75 -8.26 8.98
CA TYR A 201 1.87 -6.97 9.65
C TYR A 201 0.74 -6.79 10.66
N GLN A 202 1.01 -6.10 11.76
CA GLN A 202 -0.01 -5.58 12.65
C GLN A 202 -0.12 -4.08 12.43
N ARG A 203 -1.19 -3.65 11.77
CA ARG A 203 -1.48 -2.24 11.54
C ARG A 203 -2.27 -1.66 12.71
N SER A 204 -2.10 -0.37 12.94
CA SER A 204 -2.85 0.40 13.93
C SER A 204 -3.28 1.72 13.31
N GLU A 205 -4.57 2.04 13.40
CA GLU A 205 -5.09 3.36 13.04
C GLU A 205 -6.10 3.78 14.11
N ASN A 206 -5.85 4.95 14.72
CA ASN A 206 -6.68 5.49 15.81
C ASN A 206 -6.91 4.49 16.97
N GLY A 207 -5.89 3.68 17.29
CA GLY A 207 -5.95 2.67 18.35
C GLY A 207 -6.70 1.38 17.97
N ILE A 208 -7.11 1.23 16.71
CA ILE A 208 -7.76 0.01 16.20
C ILE A 208 -6.72 -0.80 15.43
N TYR A 209 -6.57 -2.06 15.81
CA TYR A 209 -5.56 -2.96 15.26
C TYR A 209 -6.17 -3.96 14.29
N TYR A 210 -5.49 -4.24 13.18
CA TYR A 210 -5.85 -5.30 12.24
C TYR A 210 -4.60 -5.92 11.62
N GLY A 211 -4.72 -7.16 11.15
CA GLY A 211 -3.64 -7.84 10.43
C GLY A 211 -3.66 -7.53 8.95
N LEU A 212 -2.49 -7.30 8.36
CA LEU A 212 -2.30 -7.20 6.92
C LEU A 212 -1.33 -8.31 6.48
N SER A 213 -1.77 -9.18 5.57
CA SER A 213 -0.91 -10.14 4.89
C SER A 213 -0.47 -9.59 3.54
N ILE A 214 0.81 -9.77 3.21
CA ILE A 214 1.39 -9.38 1.93
C ILE A 214 2.21 -10.55 1.41
N ASN A 215 1.84 -11.07 0.25
CA ASN A 215 2.57 -12.15 -0.40
C ASN A 215 3.64 -11.62 -1.38
N PRO A 216 4.53 -12.48 -1.92
CA PRO A 216 5.59 -12.06 -2.84
C PRO A 216 5.07 -11.46 -4.16
N GLU A 217 3.90 -11.92 -4.61
CA GLU A 217 3.24 -11.42 -5.83
C GLU A 217 2.54 -10.07 -5.62
N GLY A 218 2.46 -9.58 -4.38
CA GLY A 218 1.83 -8.30 -4.04
C GLY A 218 0.32 -8.39 -3.80
N HIS A 219 -0.22 -9.59 -3.60
CA HIS A 219 -1.58 -9.77 -3.09
C HIS A 219 -1.65 -9.34 -1.63
N LEU A 220 -2.72 -8.61 -1.31
CA LEU A 220 -3.02 -8.13 0.02
C LEU A 220 -4.18 -8.92 0.64
N GLY A 221 -4.17 -9.09 1.95
CA GLY A 221 -5.30 -9.65 2.71
C GLY A 221 -5.42 -9.03 4.10
N ILE A 222 -6.64 -8.84 4.58
CA ILE A 222 -6.89 -8.52 5.98
C ILE A 222 -7.14 -9.82 6.76
N ILE A 223 -6.36 -10.04 7.80
CA ILE A 223 -6.37 -11.30 8.57
C ILE A 223 -6.33 -11.04 10.09
N ASP A 224 -6.66 -12.07 10.86
CA ASP A 224 -6.33 -12.10 12.29
C ASP A 224 -4.84 -12.27 12.50
N THR A 225 -4.28 -11.53 13.46
CA THR A 225 -2.87 -11.70 13.88
C THR A 225 -2.78 -12.59 15.12
N VAL A 226 -1.63 -13.24 15.26
CA VAL A 226 -1.25 -13.94 16.49
C VAL A 226 0.08 -13.37 16.98
N SER A 227 0.31 -13.43 18.29
CA SER A 227 1.61 -13.07 18.85
C SER A 227 2.63 -14.16 18.53
N PRO A 228 3.74 -13.87 17.85
CA PRO A 228 4.77 -14.86 17.60
C PRO A 228 5.51 -15.20 18.91
N PRO A 229 6.08 -16.42 19.04
CA PRO A 229 6.94 -16.77 20.18
C PRO A 229 8.19 -15.89 20.28
N GLU A 230 8.69 -15.43 19.13
CA GLU A 230 9.84 -14.54 19.04
C GLU A 230 9.52 -13.34 18.15
N PHE A 231 9.65 -12.14 18.71
CA PHE A 231 9.51 -10.90 17.96
C PHE A 231 10.75 -10.63 17.09
N PRO A 232 10.58 -9.88 15.98
CA PRO A 232 11.67 -9.51 15.10
C PRO A 232 12.84 -8.83 15.82
N LYS A 233 14.09 -9.24 15.55
CA LYS A 233 15.31 -8.69 16.18
C LYS A 233 16.42 -8.44 15.19
N SER A 234 17.08 -7.30 15.29
CA SER A 234 18.21 -6.93 14.42
C SER A 234 19.35 -7.95 14.54
N MET A 235 20.03 -8.22 13.42
CA MET A 235 21.17 -9.12 13.34
C MET A 235 22.16 -8.66 12.25
N PRO A 236 23.42 -9.14 12.29
CA PRO A 236 24.33 -9.00 11.15
C PRO A 236 23.75 -9.66 9.89
N CYS A 237 23.97 -9.05 8.72
CA CYS A 237 23.49 -9.63 7.46
C CYS A 237 24.30 -10.88 7.09
N PRO A 238 23.64 -12.00 6.74
CA PRO A 238 24.28 -13.13 6.10
C PRO A 238 24.86 -12.75 4.74
N LYS A 239 25.98 -13.38 4.33
CA LYS A 239 26.65 -13.12 3.04
C LYS A 239 25.70 -13.14 1.83
N VAL A 240 24.74 -14.07 1.81
CA VAL A 240 23.74 -14.17 0.73
C VAL A 240 22.93 -12.88 0.60
N LEU A 241 22.54 -12.24 1.71
CA LEU A 241 21.81 -10.97 1.67
C LEU A 241 22.72 -9.77 1.39
N GLU A 242 24.01 -9.86 1.74
CA GLU A 242 24.99 -8.86 1.33
C GLU A 242 25.22 -8.87 -0.19
N GLU A 243 25.16 -10.03 -0.82
CA GLU A 243 25.21 -10.20 -2.28
C GLU A 243 23.95 -9.63 -2.93
N VAL A 244 22.76 -9.94 -2.42
CA VAL A 244 21.48 -9.35 -2.90
C VAL A 244 21.51 -7.83 -2.90
N LYS A 245 22.05 -7.20 -1.85
CA LYS A 245 22.20 -5.74 -1.80
C LYS A 245 23.07 -5.20 -2.93
N LYS A 246 24.11 -5.95 -3.34
CA LYS A 246 25.01 -5.56 -4.45
C LYS A 246 24.38 -5.79 -5.81
N ASP A 247 23.57 -6.84 -5.93
CA ASP A 247 22.90 -7.22 -7.18
C ASP A 247 21.67 -6.36 -7.49
N HIS A 248 21.04 -5.78 -6.45
CA HIS A 248 19.85 -4.92 -6.54
C HIS A 248 20.04 -3.56 -5.86
N PRO A 249 21.04 -2.74 -6.28
CA PRO A 249 21.29 -1.44 -5.66
C PRO A 249 20.13 -0.46 -5.84
N GLU A 250 19.32 -0.61 -6.89
CA GLU A 250 18.11 0.20 -7.17
C GLU A 250 17.02 0.04 -6.09
N ASP A 251 16.94 -1.13 -5.46
CA ASP A 251 15.96 -1.37 -4.38
C ASP A 251 16.34 -0.70 -3.07
N PHE A 252 17.59 -0.23 -2.99
CA PHE A 252 18.18 0.44 -1.84
C PHE A 252 18.80 1.79 -2.25
N GLU A 253 18.15 2.48 -3.18
CA GLU A 253 18.54 3.81 -3.66
C GLU A 253 18.90 4.76 -2.51
N LYS A 254 20.04 5.44 -2.67
CA LYS A 254 20.59 6.31 -1.63
C LYS A 254 19.72 7.54 -1.40
N GLU A 255 18.92 7.95 -2.36
CA GLU A 255 18.00 9.07 -2.23
C GLU A 255 16.88 8.71 -1.23
N ILE A 256 16.46 7.44 -1.23
CA ILE A 256 15.39 6.95 -0.36
C ILE A 256 15.94 6.44 0.97
N TYR A 257 17.02 5.66 0.96
CA TYR A 257 17.51 4.97 2.15
C TYR A 257 18.87 5.50 2.61
N ALA A 258 18.98 5.74 3.91
CA ALA A 258 20.22 6.04 4.61
C ALA A 258 21.13 4.80 4.72
N GLY A 259 20.53 3.62 4.76
CA GLY A 259 21.26 2.37 4.78
C GLY A 259 20.34 1.14 4.73
N VAL A 260 20.93 -0.01 5.03
CA VAL A 260 20.23 -1.29 5.11
C VAL A 260 20.61 -2.02 6.39
N TYR A 261 19.72 -2.86 6.89
CA TYR A 261 19.97 -3.73 8.03
C TYR A 261 19.27 -5.07 7.83
N CYS A 262 19.70 -6.07 8.61
CA CYS A 262 19.05 -7.36 8.64
C CYS A 262 18.35 -7.61 9.97
N GLN A 263 17.25 -8.36 9.91
CA GLN A 263 16.42 -8.70 11.05
C GLN A 263 16.04 -10.18 10.99
N ARG A 264 16.11 -10.89 12.12
CA ARG A 264 15.52 -12.23 12.23
C ARG A 264 14.03 -12.08 12.49
N ILE A 265 13.23 -12.93 11.87
CA ILE A 265 11.78 -12.94 12.03
C ILE A 265 11.27 -14.36 12.18
N TRP A 266 10.28 -14.56 13.06
CA TRP A 266 9.66 -15.86 13.25
C TRP A 266 8.79 -16.23 12.05
N ASN A 267 9.03 -17.42 11.51
CA ASN A 267 8.17 -18.04 10.52
C ASN A 267 7.23 -19.02 11.20
N HIS A 268 5.96 -18.64 11.26
CA HIS A 268 4.90 -19.38 11.91
C HIS A 268 4.60 -20.72 11.24
N SER A 269 4.81 -20.85 9.92
CA SER A 269 4.56 -22.10 9.19
C SER A 269 5.69 -23.10 9.36
N SER A 270 6.95 -22.66 9.30
CA SER A 270 8.11 -23.54 9.46
C SER A 270 8.54 -23.74 10.92
N LYS A 271 8.03 -22.92 11.84
CA LYS A 271 8.41 -22.86 13.26
C LYS A 271 9.91 -22.58 13.46
N LYS A 272 10.48 -21.73 12.61
CA LYS A 272 11.90 -21.37 12.60
C LYS A 272 12.08 -19.88 12.30
N MET A 273 13.29 -19.37 12.49
CA MET A 273 13.63 -17.99 12.16
C MET A 273 14.12 -17.88 10.72
N ASP A 274 13.50 -16.98 9.96
CA ASP A 274 14.01 -16.49 8.68
C ASP A 274 14.77 -15.17 8.90
N THR A 275 15.49 -14.69 7.89
CA THR A 275 16.16 -13.39 7.92
C THR A 275 15.58 -12.46 6.86
N LEU A 276 15.34 -11.21 7.22
CA LEU A 276 14.94 -10.14 6.32
C LEU A 276 16.11 -9.16 6.12
N LEU A 277 16.27 -8.66 4.91
CA LEU A 277 17.07 -7.47 4.56
C LEU A 277 16.10 -6.33 4.26
N LEU A 278 16.29 -5.19 4.92
CA LEU A 278 15.44 -4.02 4.80
C LEU A 278 16.26 -2.74 4.66
N GLY A 279 15.76 -1.79 3.87
CA GLY A 279 16.25 -0.40 3.87
C GLY A 279 15.68 0.41 5.04
N TRP A 280 16.44 1.40 5.52
CA TRP A 280 16.01 2.40 6.50
C TRP A 280 16.44 3.80 6.05
N SER A 281 15.70 4.82 6.46
CA SER A 281 15.90 6.20 5.99
C SER A 281 15.77 7.24 7.08
N CYS A 282 14.87 7.02 8.04
CA CYS A 282 14.45 7.99 9.03
C CYS A 282 14.37 7.27 10.38
N ASP A 283 15.22 7.71 11.32
CA ASP A 283 15.16 7.38 12.74
C ASP A 283 14.71 8.63 13.52
#